data_AF-A0A6J4QNY4-F1
#
_entry.id   AF-A0A6J4QNY4-F1
#
_cell.length_a   1.000
_cell.length_b   1.000
_cell.length_c   1.000
_cell.angle_alpha   90.00
_cell.angle_beta   90.00
_cell.angle_gamma   90.00
#
_symmetry.space_group_name_H-M   'P 1'
#
loop_
_entity.id
_entity.type
_entity.pdbx_description
1 polymer ?
#
loop_
_entity_poly.entity_id
_entity_poly.type
_entity_poly.pdbx_seq_one_letter_code
_entity_poly.pdbx_strand_id
1 'polypeptide(L)'
;MVVLIAVQPRSYRQVIGQTIQALRPHIEMVVLEPSTLGARVTRLDPDLVFADRPDDAGVPTGRPAWVEFRPYEEPPARVCLAGRTWELEEVELSDLLSIVDEVEELSRTRRDPGDC
;
A
#
# COMPACT_ATOMS: atom_id res chain seq x y z
N MET A 1 7.32 6.86 8.23
CA MET A 1 6.70 5.74 7.50
C MET A 1 6.70 6.08 6.03
N VAL A 2 7.21 5.18 5.19
CA VAL A 2 7.28 5.37 3.73
C VAL A 2 6.19 4.53 3.08
N VAL A 3 5.41 5.16 2.20
CA VAL A 3 4.31 4.51 1.47
C VAL A 3 4.55 4.66 -0.02
N LEU A 4 4.53 3.54 -0.75
CA LEU A 4 4.60 3.56 -2.21
C LEU A 4 3.21 3.37 -2.80
N ILE A 5 2.92 4.09 -3.89
CA ILE A 5 1.71 3.83 -4.69
C ILE A 5 2.05 3.71 -6.17
N ALA A 6 1.65 2.58 -6.73
CA ALA A 6 1.91 2.19 -8.11
C ALA A 6 0.69 1.44 -8.69
N VAL A 7 -0.49 2.07 -8.60
CA VAL A 7 -1.76 1.52 -9.08
C VAL A 7 -2.09 2.08 -10.48
N GLN A 8 -2.74 1.26 -11.30
CA GLN A 8 -3.41 1.70 -12.52
C GLN A 8 -4.92 1.92 -12.31
N PRO A 9 -5.53 2.93 -12.96
CA PRO A 9 -4.92 3.90 -13.87
C PRO A 9 -4.17 5.04 -13.16
N ARG A 10 -3.38 5.82 -13.91
CA ARG A 10 -2.55 6.91 -13.35
C ARG A 10 -3.34 7.92 -12.51
N SER A 11 -4.57 8.24 -12.90
CA SER A 11 -5.44 9.15 -12.18
C SER A 11 -5.67 8.69 -10.73
N TYR A 12 -5.83 7.38 -10.51
CA TYR A 12 -6.08 6.83 -9.19
C TYR A 12 -4.86 6.98 -8.29
N ARG A 13 -3.67 6.54 -8.71
CA ARG A 13 -2.45 6.69 -7.88
C ARG A 13 -2.11 8.15 -7.60
N GLN A 14 -2.41 9.07 -8.51
CA GLN A 14 -2.20 10.49 -8.26
C GLN A 14 -3.18 11.04 -7.21
N VAL A 15 -4.48 10.79 -7.37
CA VAL A 15 -5.50 11.29 -6.45
C VAL A 15 -5.34 10.68 -5.07
N ILE A 16 -5.19 9.36 -4.97
CA ILE A 16 -5.01 8.66 -3.69
C ILE A 16 -3.75 9.15 -2.99
N GLY A 17 -2.63 9.16 -3.71
CA GLY A 17 -1.36 9.59 -3.15
C GLY A 17 -1.40 11.04 -2.64
N GLN A 18 -1.92 11.97 -3.44
CA GLN A 18 -2.06 13.37 -3.03
C GLN A 18 -3.02 13.56 -1.85
N THR A 19 -4.14 12.84 -1.85
CA THR A 19 -5.15 12.94 -0.80
C THR A 19 -4.63 12.41 0.53
N ILE A 20 -3.98 11.24 0.53
CA ILE A 20 -3.35 10.68 1.73
C ILE A 20 -2.26 11.64 2.24
N GLN A 21 -1.38 12.14 1.36
CA GLN A 21 -0.34 13.10 1.76
C GLN A 21 -0.93 14.39 2.36
N ALA A 22 -2.06 14.88 1.84
CA ALA A 22 -2.72 16.07 2.38
C ALA A 22 -3.35 15.82 3.76
N LEU A 23 -3.95 14.64 3.97
CA LEU A 23 -4.64 14.28 5.21
C LEU A 23 -3.71 13.70 6.30
N ARG A 24 -2.53 13.22 5.89
CA ARG A 24 -1.48 12.64 6.73
C ARG A 24 -0.12 13.20 6.30
N PRO A 25 0.15 14.50 6.56
CA PRO A 25 1.33 15.19 6.04
C PRO A 25 2.67 14.63 6.55
N HIS A 26 2.65 13.85 7.63
CA HIS A 26 3.81 13.21 8.22
C HIS A 26 4.20 11.88 7.55
N ILE A 27 3.35 11.34 6.67
CA ILE A 27 3.66 10.15 5.86
C ILE A 27 4.47 10.58 4.64
N GLU A 28 5.52 9.83 4.30
CA GLU A 28 6.27 10.05 3.07
C GLU A 28 5.65 9.22 1.95
N MET A 29 4.83 9.85 1.11
CA MET A 29 4.15 9.18 0.01
C MET A 29 4.94 9.32 -1.30
N VAL A 30 5.23 8.19 -1.95
CA VAL A 30 5.97 8.12 -3.21
C VAL A 30 5.09 7.54 -4.30
N VAL A 31 4.70 8.38 -5.27
CA VAL A 31 3.97 7.95 -6.47
C VAL A 31 4.94 7.39 -7.50
N LEU A 32 4.73 6.16 -7.94
CA LEU A 32 5.59 5.44 -8.87
C LEU A 32 4.82 5.00 -10.10
N GLU A 33 5.54 4.75 -11.20
CA GLU A 33 4.99 3.94 -12.28
C GLU A 33 4.98 2.46 -11.85
N PRO A 34 3.93 1.68 -12.17
CA PRO A 34 3.86 0.25 -11.84
C PRO A 34 5.11 -0.54 -12.26
N SER A 35 5.64 -0.25 -13.45
CA SER A 35 6.87 -0.87 -14.00
C SER A 35 8.14 -0.60 -13.18
N THR A 36 8.12 0.38 -12.29
CA THR A 36 9.28 0.75 -11.45
C THR A 36 9.17 0.24 -10.01
N LEU A 37 8.03 -0.36 -9.64
CA LEU A 37 7.71 -0.69 -8.25
C LEU A 37 8.74 -1.65 -7.65
N GLY A 38 9.04 -2.79 -8.29
CA GLY A 38 9.97 -3.78 -7.74
C GLY A 38 11.36 -3.24 -7.42
N ALA A 39 11.95 -2.49 -8.35
CA ALA A 39 13.27 -1.86 -8.13
C ALA A 39 13.26 -0.81 -7.00
N ARG A 40 12.09 -0.21 -6.71
CA ARG A 40 11.92 0.78 -5.65
C ARG A 40 11.62 0.16 -4.30
N VAL A 41 10.86 -0.93 -4.24
CA VAL A 41 10.56 -1.67 -2.99
C VAL A 41 11.84 -2.10 -2.31
N THR A 42 12.76 -2.76 -3.04
CA THR A 42 14.05 -3.20 -2.48
C THR A 42 14.92 -2.04 -1.99
N ARG A 43 14.84 -0.88 -2.64
CA ARG A 43 15.72 0.26 -2.34
C ARG A 43 15.19 1.15 -1.22
N LEU A 44 13.87 1.29 -1.13
CA LEU A 44 13.22 2.21 -0.19
C LEU A 44 12.76 1.52 1.09
N ASP A 45 12.69 0.18 1.10
CA ASP A 45 12.21 -0.62 2.25
C ASP A 45 10.92 -0.03 2.85
N PRO A 46 9.86 0.12 2.04
CA PRO A 46 8.66 0.84 2.48
C PRO A 46 7.94 0.08 3.60
N ASP A 47 7.05 0.77 4.32
CA ASP A 47 6.18 0.13 5.30
C ASP A 47 4.89 -0.42 4.64
N LEU A 48 4.43 0.24 3.58
CA LEU A 48 3.19 -0.07 2.85
C LEU A 48 3.33 0.18 1.34
N VAL A 49 2.73 -0.70 0.55
CA VAL A 49 2.66 -0.58 -0.92
C VAL A 49 1.21 -0.69 -1.40
N PHE A 50 0.74 0.28 -2.17
CA PHE A 50 -0.47 0.18 -2.98
C PHE A 50 -0.09 -0.18 -4.42
N ALA A 51 -0.58 -1.30 -4.95
CA ALA A 51 -0.28 -1.76 -6.30
C ALA A 51 -1.52 -2.41 -6.94
N ASP A 52 -1.64 -2.39 -8.27
CA ASP A 52 -2.69 -3.20 -8.92
C ASP A 52 -2.36 -4.70 -8.88
N ARG A 53 -1.07 -5.04 -8.86
CA ARG A 53 -0.54 -6.42 -8.83
C ARG A 53 0.75 -6.49 -8.01
N PRO A 54 0.68 -6.68 -6.68
CA PRO A 54 1.86 -6.69 -5.82
C PRO A 54 2.79 -7.90 -6.09
N ASP A 55 2.23 -9.06 -6.47
CA ASP A 55 3.01 -10.26 -6.80
C ASP A 55 3.90 -10.06 -8.04
N ASP A 56 3.35 -9.47 -9.10
CA ASP A 56 4.09 -9.18 -10.35
C ASP A 56 5.21 -8.16 -10.13
N ALA A 57 5.07 -7.30 -9.11
CA ALA A 57 6.06 -6.30 -8.77
C ALA A 57 7.20 -6.83 -7.89
N GLY A 58 7.18 -8.11 -7.51
CA GLY A 58 8.22 -8.71 -6.66
C GLY A 58 8.23 -8.14 -5.24
N VAL A 59 7.05 -7.72 -4.73
CA VAL A 59 6.89 -7.37 -3.32
C VAL A 59 7.11 -8.66 -2.51
N PRO A 60 8.07 -8.69 -1.57
CA PRO A 60 8.34 -9.91 -0.82
C PRO A 60 7.11 -10.37 -0.04
N THR A 61 6.90 -11.68 0.01
CA THR A 61 6.06 -12.30 1.03
C THR A 61 6.69 -11.96 2.38
N GLY A 62 5.90 -11.46 3.32
CA GLY A 62 6.38 -11.11 4.66
C GLY A 62 6.19 -9.65 4.94
N ARG A 63 6.89 -8.84 4.14
CA ARG A 63 7.00 -7.39 4.24
C ARG A 63 7.39 -6.79 2.89
N PRO A 64 6.91 -5.59 2.54
CA PRO A 64 6.04 -4.69 3.30
C PRO A 64 4.57 -5.13 3.38
N ALA A 65 3.75 -4.43 4.18
CA ALA A 65 2.30 -4.53 4.03
C ALA A 65 1.89 -4.08 2.63
N TRP A 66 0.80 -4.63 2.10
CA TRP A 66 0.36 -4.28 0.75
C TRP A 66 -1.15 -4.20 0.62
N VAL A 67 -1.57 -3.35 -0.31
CA VAL A 67 -2.94 -3.23 -0.80
C VAL A 67 -2.91 -3.48 -2.30
N GLU A 68 -3.46 -4.62 -2.71
CA GLU A 68 -3.83 -4.87 -4.09
C GLU A 68 -5.10 -4.06 -4.37
N PHE A 69 -5.04 -3.10 -5.29
CA PHE A 69 -6.19 -2.28 -5.64
C PHE A 69 -6.47 -2.31 -7.14
N ARG A 70 -7.59 -2.92 -7.49
CA ARG A 70 -8.07 -3.16 -8.86
C ARG A 70 -9.49 -2.62 -8.98
N PRO A 71 -9.67 -1.32 -9.25
CA PRO A 71 -10.96 -0.64 -9.16
C PRO A 71 -12.03 -1.14 -10.16
N TYR A 72 -11.66 -2.02 -11.09
CA TYR A 72 -12.54 -2.58 -12.12
C TYR A 72 -12.70 -4.11 -12.01
N GLU A 73 -12.20 -4.72 -10.93
CA GLU A 73 -12.30 -6.16 -10.66
C GLU A 73 -13.03 -6.41 -9.33
N GLU A 74 -13.48 -7.65 -9.12
CA GLU A 74 -14.13 -8.10 -7.88
C GLU A 74 -13.28 -9.21 -7.23
N PRO A 75 -12.83 -9.05 -5.97
CA PRO A 75 -13.00 -7.87 -5.13
C PRO A 75 -12.13 -6.67 -5.62
N PRO A 76 -12.59 -5.42 -5.40
CA PRO A 76 -11.86 -4.24 -5.83
C PRO A 76 -10.53 -4.05 -5.08
N ALA A 77 -10.42 -4.55 -3.84
CA ALA A 77 -9.15 -4.56 -3.13
C ALA A 77 -8.93 -5.80 -2.26
N ARG A 78 -7.66 -6.13 -2.09
CA ARG A 78 -7.17 -7.14 -1.15
C ARG A 78 -6.03 -6.52 -0.35
N VAL A 79 -5.97 -6.79 0.94
CA VAL A 79 -5.01 -6.17 1.86
C VAL A 79 -4.24 -7.26 2.59
N CYS A 80 -2.90 -7.22 2.61
CA CYS A 80 -2.09 -7.96 3.60
C CYS A 80 -1.45 -7.00 4.58
N LEU A 81 -1.72 -7.22 5.85
CA LEU A 81 -1.17 -6.43 6.94
C LEU A 81 -0.95 -7.34 8.15
N ALA A 82 0.28 -7.32 8.68
CA ALA A 82 0.68 -8.11 9.84
C ALA A 82 0.34 -9.61 9.76
N GLY A 83 0.55 -10.24 8.59
CA GLY A 83 0.27 -11.67 8.36
C GLY A 83 -1.22 -12.00 8.17
N ARG A 84 -2.09 -10.99 8.11
CA ARG A 84 -3.53 -11.17 7.84
C ARG A 84 -3.84 -10.68 6.44
N THR A 85 -4.58 -11.48 5.68
CA THR A 85 -5.11 -11.08 4.37
C THR A 85 -6.63 -11.01 4.43
N TRP A 86 -7.21 -9.93 3.91
CA TRP A 86 -8.65 -9.79 3.76
C TRP A 86 -9.00 -9.01 2.48
N GLU A 87 -10.26 -9.08 2.09
CA GLU A 87 -10.79 -8.49 0.87
C GLU A 87 -11.76 -7.36 1.24
N LEU A 88 -11.78 -6.31 0.42
CA LEU A 88 -12.75 -5.21 0.56
C LEU A 88 -13.74 -5.32 -0.60
N GLU A 89 -15.02 -5.44 -0.29
CA GLU A 89 -16.11 -5.50 -1.29
C GLU A 89 -16.36 -4.13 -1.93
N GLU A 90 -16.09 -3.06 -1.20
CA GLU A 90 -16.09 -1.66 -1.65
C GLU A 90 -14.88 -0.94 -1.05
N VAL A 91 -14.36 0.08 -1.74
CA VAL A 91 -13.18 0.83 -1.28
C VAL A 91 -13.52 2.30 -1.13
N GLU A 92 -13.62 2.75 0.12
CA GLU A 92 -13.75 4.16 0.47
C GLU A 92 -12.39 4.79 0.81
N LEU A 93 -12.32 6.12 0.73
CA LEU A 93 -11.12 6.84 1.15
C LEU A 93 -10.79 6.59 2.64
N SER A 94 -11.82 6.42 3.48
CA SER A 94 -11.67 6.08 4.90
C SER A 94 -10.97 4.75 5.11
N ASP A 95 -11.20 3.75 4.25
CA ASP A 95 -10.54 2.45 4.34
C ASP A 95 -9.04 2.60 4.05
N LEU A 96 -8.70 3.31 2.97
CA LEU A 96 -7.31 3.57 2.60
C LEU A 96 -6.56 4.34 3.71
N LEU A 97 -7.21 5.34 4.32
CA LEU A 97 -6.64 6.08 5.44
C LEU A 97 -6.47 5.19 6.69
N SER A 98 -7.46 4.37 7.00
CA SER A 98 -7.40 3.46 8.16
C SER A 98 -6.28 2.45 8.01
N ILE A 99 -6.05 1.90 6.81
CA ILE A 99 -4.92 1.00 6.53
C ILE A 99 -3.58 1.72 6.75
N VAL A 100 -3.44 2.95 6.25
CA VAL A 100 -2.22 3.76 6.46
C VAL A 100 -1.99 4.00 7.95
N ASP A 101 -3.03 4.37 8.69
CA ASP A 101 -2.94 4.62 10.13
C ASP A 101 -2.56 3.34 10.90
N GLU A 102 -3.16 2.20 10.57
CA GLU A 102 -2.88 0.91 11.20
C GLU A 102 -1.43 0.45 10.93
N VAL A 103 -0.92 0.61 9.70
CA VAL A 103 0.50 0.35 9.40
C VAL A 103 1.39 1.26 10.23
N GLU A 104 1.05 2.54 10.35
CA GLU A 104 1.84 3.49 11.12
C GLU A 104 1.92 3.11 12.60
N GLU A 105 0.79 2.71 13.19
CA GLU A 105 0.73 2.22 14.56
C GLU A 105 1.57 0.95 14.73
N LEU A 106 1.49 0.01 13.80
CA LEU A 106 2.27 -1.22 13.83
C LEU A 106 3.78 -0.95 13.68
N SER A 107 4.18 -0.04 12.79
CA SER A 107 5.58 0.38 12.63
C SER A 107 6.11 1.11 13.87
N ARG A 108 5.26 1.87 14.58
CA ARG A 108 5.62 2.48 15.87
C ARG A 108 5.77 1.46 17.00
N THR A 109 4.94 0.43 17.00
CA THR A 109 4.87 -0.54 18.11
C THR A 109 5.91 -1.66 17.98
N ARG A 110 6.47 -1.88 16.78
CA ARG A 110 7.09 -3.18 16.48
C ARG A 110 8.35 -3.08 15.60
N ARG A 111 9.49 -3.34 16.23
CA ARG A 111 10.76 -3.78 15.60
C ARG A 111 10.74 -5.25 15.14
N ASP A 112 9.58 -5.92 15.12
CA ASP A 112 9.45 -7.30 14.58
C ASP A 112 8.02 -7.65 14.09
N PRO A 113 7.62 -7.22 12.87
CA PRO A 113 6.41 -7.75 12.26
C PRO A 113 6.58 -9.08 11.55
N GLY A 114 5.94 -10.11 12.13
CA GLY A 114 5.80 -11.45 11.57
C GLY A 114 5.24 -11.48 10.15
N ASP A 115 5.70 -12.52 9.45
CA ASP A 115 5.51 -12.85 8.04
C ASP A 115 4.03 -12.92 7.60
N CYS A 116 3.69 -12.22 6.52
CA CYS A 116 2.85 -12.77 5.45
C CYS A 116 3.70 -13.78 4.63
#